data_AF-A0A8T4MDG2-F1
#
_entry.id   AF-A0A8T4MDG2-F1
#
_cell.length_a   1.000
_cell.length_b   1.000
_cell.length_c   1.000
_cell.angle_alpha   90.00
_cell.angle_beta   90.00
_cell.angle_gamma   90.00
#
_symmetry.space_group_name_H-M   'P 1'
#
loop_
_entity.id
_entity.type
_entity.pdbx_description
1 polymer ?
#
loop_
_entity_poly.entity_id
_entity_poly.type
_entity_poly.pdbx_seq_one_letter_code
_entity_poly.pdbx_strand_id
1 'polypeptide(L)' 'MEFTFTDHAKYRIIKRDLTEQEIIESLTHADKTSKKHGKYYAQKNIGRGTIEIVYEKTESYIKVITVYWI' A
#
# COMPACT_ATOMS: atom_id res chain seq x y z
N MET A 1 -6.18 13.68 -3.67
CA MET A 1 -5.00 12.80 -3.48
C MET A 1 -5.05 11.76 -4.58
N GLU A 2 -4.07 11.76 -5.47
CA GLU A 2 -3.97 10.79 -6.57
C GLU A 2 -3.19 9.55 -6.12
N PHE A 3 -3.62 8.35 -6.52
CA PHE A 3 -2.92 7.10 -6.25
C PHE A 3 -2.29 6.58 -7.54
N THR A 4 -0.98 6.34 -7.50
CA THR A 4 -0.23 5.77 -8.62
C THR A 4 0.45 4.48 -8.19
N PHE A 5 0.41 3.46 -9.04
CA PHE A 5 1.00 2.16 -8.78
C PHE A 5 2.16 1.92 -9.74
N THR A 6 3.34 1.65 -9.18
CA THR A 6 4.48 1.20 -9.99
C THR A 6 4.18 -0.18 -10.61
N ASP A 7 4.85 -0.52 -11.71
CA ASP A 7 4.71 -1.84 -12.33
C ASP A 7 5.05 -2.98 -11.37
N HIS A 8 6.04 -2.75 -10.49
CA HIS A 8 6.36 -3.67 -9.41
C HIS A 8 5.18 -3.84 -8.46
N ALA A 9 4.54 -2.76 -8.00
CA ALA A 9 3.36 -2.84 -7.14
C ALA A 9 2.21 -3.58 -7.83
N LYS A 10 1.89 -3.24 -9.10
CA LYS A 10 0.84 -3.92 -9.88
C LYS A 10 1.07 -5.42 -9.98
N TYR A 11 2.29 -5.83 -10.32
CA TYR A 11 2.67 -7.24 -10.35
C TYR A 11 2.47 -7.93 -8.98
N ARG A 12 2.84 -7.25 -7.89
CA ARG A 12 2.73 -7.76 -6.52
C ARG A 12 1.29 -7.86 -6.02
N ILE A 13 0.41 -6.97 -6.47
CA ILE A 13 -1.04 -6.96 -6.22
C ILE A 13 -1.67 -8.19 -6.87
N ILE A 14 -1.45 -8.38 -8.18
CA ILE A 14 -1.97 -9.53 -8.94
C ILE A 14 -1.49 -10.86 -8.36
N LYS A 15 -0.17 -10.98 -8.10
CA LYS A 15 0.44 -12.19 -7.53
C LYS A 15 -0.10 -12.57 -6.14
N ARG A 16 -0.75 -11.65 -5.44
CA ARG A 16 -1.27 -11.83 -4.08
C ARG A 16 -2.78 -11.88 -4.02
N ASP A 17 -3.44 -11.90 -5.17
CA ASP A 17 -4.90 -11.87 -5.25
C ASP A 17 -5.51 -10.66 -4.52
N LEU A 18 -4.81 -9.52 -4.58
CA LEU A 18 -5.28 -8.24 -4.04
C LEU A 18 -5.87 -7.38 -5.16
N THR A 19 -6.72 -6.44 -4.80
CA THR A 19 -7.29 -5.43 -5.69
C THR A 19 -6.69 -4.06 -5.41
N GLU A 20 -6.65 -3.17 -6.41
CA GLU A 20 -6.22 -1.77 -6.19
C GLU A 20 -7.10 -1.07 -5.15
N GLN A 21 -8.40 -1.39 -5.10
CA GLN A 21 -9.33 -0.87 -4.11
C GLN A 21 -8.93 -1.24 -2.68
N GLU A 22 -8.58 -2.51 -2.42
CA GLU A 22 -8.07 -2.94 -1.10
C GLU A 22 -6.79 -2.16 -0.71
N ILE A 23 -5.91 -1.86 -1.67
CA ILE A 23 -4.71 -1.06 -1.41
C ILE A 23 -5.07 0.37 -1.04
N ILE A 24 -5.98 1.00 -1.79
CA ILE A 24 -6.43 2.38 -1.55
C ILE A 24 -7.14 2.49 -0.19
N GLU A 25 -8.02 1.54 0.13
CA GLU A 25 -8.68 1.48 1.43
C GLU A 25 -7.68 1.31 2.56
N SER A 26 -6.69 0.43 2.37
CA SER A 26 -5.63 0.20 3.35
C SER A 26 -4.71 1.40 3.55
N LEU A 27 -4.51 2.22 2.51
CA LEU A 27 -3.76 3.48 2.61
C LEU A 27 -4.57 4.58 3.29
N THR A 28 -5.89 4.59 3.10
CA THR A 28 -6.80 5.60 3.67
C THR A 28 -7.15 5.30 5.13
N HIS A 29 -7.30 4.03 5.46
CA HIS A 29 -7.79 3.54 6.75
C HIS A 29 -6.81 2.55 7.39
N ALA A 30 -5.51 2.81 7.26
CA ALA A 30 -4.46 1.99 7.84
C ALA A 30 -4.64 1.81 9.35
N ASP A 31 -4.45 0.58 9.84
CA ASP A 31 -4.44 0.31 11.29
C ASP A 31 -3.16 0.86 11.92
N LYS A 32 -2.07 0.86 11.15
CA LYS A 32 -0.77 1.37 11.57
C LYS A 32 -0.04 2.03 10.41
N THR A 33 0.56 3.17 10.69
CA THR A 33 1.46 3.85 9.76
C THR A 33 2.82 4.09 10.39
N SER A 34 3.90 3.91 9.64
CA SER A 34 5.24 4.28 10.07
C SER A 34 6.08 4.84 8.93
N LYS A 35 7.15 5.57 9.27
CA LYS A 35 8.09 6.13 8.29
C LYS A 35 9.49 5.58 8.57
N LYS A 36 10.13 4.95 7.58
CA LYS A 36 11.48 4.38 7.68
C LYS A 36 12.25 4.62 6.40
N HIS A 37 13.50 5.04 6.50
CA HIS A 37 14.40 5.29 5.35
C HIS A 37 13.76 6.14 4.22
N GLY A 38 13.02 7.20 4.60
CA GLY A 38 12.35 8.10 3.64
C GLY A 38 11.03 7.57 3.05
N LYS A 39 10.63 6.34 3.34
CA LYS A 39 9.39 5.72 2.84
C LYS A 39 8.34 5.58 3.92
N TYR A 40 7.08 5.57 3.51
CA TYR A 40 5.95 5.30 4.38
C TYR A 40 5.53 3.83 4.26
N TYR A 41 5.06 3.29 5.38
CA TYR A 41 4.58 1.93 5.53
C TYR A 41 3.20 2.01 6.15
N ALA A 42 2.19 1.49 5.46
CA ALA A 42 0.84 1.35 5.98
C ALA A 42 0.53 -0.13 6.16
N GLN A 43 0.05 -0.52 7.33
CA GLN A 43 -0.41 -1.87 7.61
C GLN A 43 -1.93 -1.86 7.79
N LYS A 44 -2.59 -2.86 7.20
CA LYS A 44 -4.03 -3.06 7.34
C LYS A 44 -4.38 -4.53 7.39
N ASN A 45 -5.20 -4.93 8.36
CA ASN A 45 -5.87 -6.22 8.32
C ASN A 45 -7.11 -6.12 7.42
N ILE A 46 -7.17 -6.96 6.38
CA ILE A 46 -8.26 -7.01 5.40
C ILE A 46 -9.14 -8.27 5.56
N GLY A 47 -9.24 -8.79 6.79
CA GLY A 47 -10.04 -9.96 7.16
C GLY A 47 -9.37 -11.30 6.84
N ARG A 48 -8.69 -11.41 5.69
CA ARG A 48 -7.94 -12.62 5.27
C ARG A 48 -6.46 -12.60 5.64
N GLY A 49 -5.99 -11.54 6.27
CA GLY A 49 -4.59 -11.36 6.69
C GLY A 49 -4.22 -9.89 6.78
N THR A 50 -2.99 -9.61 7.18
CA THR A 50 -2.46 -8.25 7.26
C THR A 50 -1.57 -7.98 6.06
N ILE A 51 -1.83 -6.88 5.35
CA ILE A 51 -0.96 -6.39 4.29
C ILE A 51 -0.14 -5.21 4.81
N GLU A 52 1.10 -5.12 4.34
CA GLU A 52 1.96 -3.95 4.48
C GLU A 52 2.22 -3.34 3.09
N ILE A 53 1.95 -2.05 2.98
CA ILE A 53 2.07 -1.27 1.75
C ILE A 53 3.17 -0.24 1.94
N VAL A 54 4.15 -0.26 1.05
CA VAL A 54 5.25 0.71 1.05
C VAL A 54 5.00 1.74 -0.03
N TYR A 55 5.03 3.01 0.35
CA TYR A 55 4.69 4.11 -0.56
C TYR A 55 5.51 5.37 -0.28
N GLU A 56 5.58 6.21 -1.31
CA GLU A 56 5.99 7.61 -1.21
C GLU A 56 4.73 8.48 -1.20
N LYS A 57 4.76 9.56 -0.42
CA LYS A 57 3.63 10.50 -0.30
C LYS A 57 4.14 11.92 -0.43
N THR A 58 3.45 12.68 -1.27
CA THR A 58 3.53 14.14 -1.36
C THR A 58 2.20 14.76 -0.93
N GLU A 59 2.05 16.07 -1.08
CA GLU A 59 0.78 16.75 -0.82
C GLU A 59 -0.31 16.38 -1.83
N SER A 60 0.06 16.04 -3.07
CA SER A 60 -0.88 15.78 -4.16
C SER A 60 -1.04 14.30 -4.52
N TYR A 61 0.00 13.48 -4.35
CA TYR A 61 -0.02 12.08 -4.77
C TYR A 61 0.57 11.10 -3.75
N ILE A 62 0.09 9.86 -3.83
CA ILE A 62 0.65 8.67 -3.19
C ILE A 62 1.13 7.73 -4.29
N LYS A 63 2.40 7.35 -4.23
CA LYS A 63 3.03 6.41 -5.16
C LYS A 63 3.32 5.10 -4.45
N VAL A 64 2.57 4.05 -4.80
CA VAL A 64 2.71 2.71 -4.24
C VAL A 64 3.90 2.00 -4.88
N ILE A 65 4.87 1.63 -4.05
CA ILE A 65 6.12 0.99 -4.46
C ILE A 65 5.99 -0.52 -4.41
N THR A 66 5.49 -1.09 -3.32
CA THR A 66 5.29 -2.53 -3.18
C THR A 66 4.22 -2.85 -2.14
N VAL A 67 3.71 -4.07 -2.18
CA VAL A 67 2.78 -4.63 -1.19
C VAL A 67 3.20 -6.06 -0.85
N TYR A 68 3.05 -6.44 0.42
CA TYR A 68 3.26 -7.81 0.88
C TYR A 68 2.38 -8.17 2.09
N TRP A 69 2.12 -9.47 2.24
CA TRP A 69 1.50 -10.04 3.44
C TRP A 69 2.52 -10.09 4.58
N ILE A 70 2.07 -9.86 5.81
CA ILE A 70 2.83 -10.00 7.06
C ILE A 70 2.12 -10.91 8.05
#